data_AF-A0A1A9AQY3-F1
#
_entry.id   AF-A0A1A9AQY3-F1
#
_cell.length_a   1.000
_cell.length_b   1.000
_cell.length_c   1.000
_cell.angle_alpha   90.00
_cell.angle_beta   90.00
_cell.angle_gamma   90.00
#
_symmetry.space_group_name_H-M   'P 1'
#
loop_
_entity.id
_entity.type
_entity.pdbx_description
1 polymer ?
#
loop_
_entity_poly.entity_id
_entity_poly.type
_entity_poly.pdbx_seq_one_letter_code
_entity_poly.pdbx_strand_id
1 'polypeptide(L)'
;MKEWESILKNLTAYSIYKKLNDGNDVEEGCKYCNTAESDESTYKGIYKLCCHLEYNLKNLTTILSDIDDAFQRCNYLNLWFYHQIWKTFINFRKEIYTKTSIISKLIYVWDDVYDDSSLVKCENVYHDNISLDILNDLKSLHDYFKNYDSIIPSISSDNERCKMYYDYVKENEDLYQRYKDKLCDSKNKKWGDYCNSHTQYDPTELLSKIKCNEKISRSMEKSESVSAHVEPEVGASPTISSNIVSSVTAVSTMSTVFLILYFLYKFTPFGSSLNRLIPKGIITKETIDEEAGYTFMHNSENKDLNFDDNKYNIAYNSL
;
A
#
# COMPACT_ATOMS: atom_id res chain seq x y z
N MET A 1 9.35 -2.46 2.18
CA MET A 1 9.80 -3.52 1.26
C MET A 1 11.25 -3.33 0.93
N LYS A 2 12.04 -4.41 0.98
CA LYS A 2 13.32 -4.46 0.26
C LYS A 2 13.02 -4.32 -1.22
N GLU A 3 13.87 -3.66 -1.99
CA GLU A 3 13.69 -3.47 -3.43
C GLU A 3 13.77 -4.82 -4.15
N TRP A 4 12.62 -5.49 -4.27
CA TRP A 4 12.42 -6.65 -5.14
C TRP A 4 12.60 -6.27 -6.63
N GLU A 5 12.89 -5.01 -6.93
CA GLU A 5 13.04 -4.47 -8.28
C GLU A 5 13.99 -5.31 -9.15
N SER A 6 15.04 -5.92 -8.60
CA SER A 6 15.97 -6.72 -9.38
C SER A 6 15.37 -8.03 -9.91
N ILE A 7 14.42 -8.65 -9.20
CA ILE A 7 13.73 -9.87 -9.65
C ILE A 7 12.39 -9.58 -10.31
N LEU A 8 11.67 -8.54 -9.85
CA LEU A 8 10.38 -8.18 -10.39
C LEU A 8 10.50 -7.59 -11.79
N LYS A 9 11.68 -7.09 -12.20
CA LYS A 9 11.95 -6.55 -13.55
C LYS A 9 11.43 -7.40 -14.70
N ASN A 10 11.40 -8.72 -14.52
CA ASN A 10 10.96 -9.66 -15.55
C ASN A 10 9.49 -10.05 -15.44
N LEU A 11 8.76 -9.58 -14.42
CA LEU A 11 7.38 -9.95 -14.17
C LEU A 11 6.41 -8.89 -14.70
N THR A 12 5.20 -9.35 -15.05
CA THR A 12 4.18 -8.56 -15.75
C THR A 12 3.80 -7.30 -14.98
N ALA A 13 3.54 -7.39 -13.67
CA ALA A 13 3.13 -6.23 -12.88
C ALA A 13 4.19 -5.12 -12.86
N TYR A 14 5.48 -5.48 -12.75
CA TYR A 14 6.56 -4.50 -12.76
C TYR A 14 6.65 -3.75 -14.08
N SER A 15 6.53 -4.46 -15.20
CA SER A 15 6.59 -3.85 -16.53
C SER A 15 5.53 -2.77 -16.73
N ILE A 16 4.35 -2.96 -16.13
CA ILE A 16 3.24 -2.01 -16.15
C ILE A 16 3.56 -0.76 -15.34
N TYR A 17 4.00 -0.91 -14.08
CA TYR A 17 4.37 0.26 -13.28
C TYR A 17 5.59 0.99 -13.81
N LYS A 18 6.51 0.29 -14.49
CA LYS A 18 7.63 0.94 -15.17
C LYS A 18 7.11 1.94 -16.20
N LYS A 19 6.17 1.53 -17.07
CA LYS A 19 5.53 2.43 -18.04
C LYS A 19 4.85 3.63 -17.37
N LEU A 20 4.13 3.38 -16.28
CA LEU A 20 3.51 4.46 -15.48
C LEU A 20 4.55 5.36 -14.80
N ASN A 21 5.78 4.89 -14.55
CA ASN A 21 6.88 5.67 -13.97
C ASN A 21 7.73 6.39 -15.03
N ASP A 22 7.69 5.99 -16.30
CA ASP A 22 8.56 6.55 -17.33
C ASP A 22 8.17 8.01 -17.70
N GLY A 23 6.98 8.49 -17.31
CA GLY A 23 6.53 9.90 -17.45
C GLY A 23 7.17 10.92 -16.50
N ASN A 24 8.25 10.55 -15.81
CA ASN A 24 8.90 11.34 -14.75
C ASN A 24 9.56 12.66 -15.20
N ASP A 25 9.67 12.90 -16.51
CA ASP A 25 10.28 14.09 -17.12
C ASP A 25 9.25 15.08 -17.70
N VAL A 26 7.96 14.83 -17.49
CA VAL A 26 6.87 15.70 -17.97
C VAL A 26 6.60 16.79 -16.93
N GLU A 27 7.43 17.84 -16.90
CA GLU A 27 7.16 19.06 -16.12
C GLU A 27 6.55 20.18 -16.98
N GLU A 28 6.52 20.03 -18.30
CA GLU A 28 5.99 21.05 -19.21
C GLU A 28 4.50 20.81 -19.51
N GLY A 29 3.63 21.76 -19.11
CA GLY A 29 2.22 21.79 -19.49
C GLY A 29 1.20 21.18 -18.52
N CYS A 30 1.53 21.01 -17.23
CA CYS A 30 0.61 20.49 -16.20
C CYS A 30 -0.41 21.54 -15.73
N LYS A 31 -1.44 21.78 -16.53
CA LYS A 31 -2.38 22.90 -16.29
C LYS A 31 -3.18 22.74 -14.99
N TYR A 32 -3.41 21.51 -14.54
CA TYR A 32 -4.24 21.23 -13.37
C TYR A 32 -3.44 21.27 -12.05
N CYS A 33 -2.11 21.41 -12.13
CA CYS A 33 -1.21 21.27 -10.98
C CYS A 33 -0.78 22.58 -10.30
N ASN A 34 -1.35 23.73 -10.67
CA ASN A 34 -0.99 25.03 -10.09
C ASN A 34 -1.15 25.06 -8.55
N THR A 35 -2.16 24.37 -8.02
CA THR A 35 -2.41 24.28 -6.56
C THR A 35 -1.42 23.37 -5.84
N ALA A 36 -0.80 22.42 -6.53
CA ALA A 36 0.28 21.60 -6.01
C ALA A 36 1.61 22.37 -6.07
N GLU A 37 1.82 23.18 -7.11
CA GLU A 37 3.02 24.02 -7.25
C GLU A 37 3.24 24.94 -6.04
N SER A 38 2.17 25.59 -5.57
CA SER A 38 2.24 26.48 -4.39
C SER A 38 2.69 25.75 -3.12
N ASP A 39 2.47 24.44 -3.03
CA ASP A 39 2.72 23.64 -1.85
C ASP A 39 4.06 22.90 -1.90
N GLU A 40 4.82 23.00 -2.99
CA GLU A 40 6.11 22.32 -3.16
C GLU A 40 7.10 22.63 -2.02
N SER A 41 7.06 23.84 -1.49
CA SER A 41 7.87 24.25 -0.34
C SER A 41 7.51 23.50 0.96
N THR A 42 6.24 23.11 1.12
CA THR A 42 5.73 22.43 2.31
C THR A 42 5.77 20.92 2.14
N TYR A 43 5.42 20.44 0.95
CA TYR A 43 5.32 19.03 0.59
C TYR A 43 6.22 18.76 -0.62
N LYS A 44 7.54 18.75 -0.38
CA LYS A 44 8.54 18.50 -1.43
C LYS A 44 8.18 17.28 -2.28
N GLY A 45 8.13 17.46 -3.59
CA GLY A 45 7.77 16.45 -4.59
C GLY A 45 6.29 16.43 -4.99
N ILE A 46 5.42 17.24 -4.37
CA ILE A 46 3.99 17.27 -4.70
C ILE A 46 3.72 17.79 -6.10
N TYR A 47 4.46 18.82 -6.55
CA TYR A 47 4.26 19.37 -7.88
C TYR A 47 4.64 18.34 -8.95
N LYS A 48 5.81 17.72 -8.80
CA LYS A 48 6.29 16.67 -9.71
C LYS A 48 5.31 15.48 -9.76
N LEU A 49 4.84 15.00 -8.60
CA LEU A 49 3.87 13.90 -8.57
C LEU A 49 2.54 14.29 -9.21
N CYS A 50 2.07 15.52 -8.99
CA CYS A 50 0.86 16.03 -9.61
C CYS A 50 0.97 16.02 -11.14
N CYS A 51 2.05 16.58 -11.67
CA CYS A 51 2.33 16.61 -13.10
C CYS A 51 2.31 15.20 -13.73
N HIS A 52 2.97 14.26 -13.05
CA HIS A 52 3.04 12.88 -13.49
C HIS A 52 1.66 12.21 -13.45
N LEU A 53 0.87 12.47 -12.40
CA LEU A 53 -0.50 11.99 -12.32
C LEU A 53 -1.35 12.53 -13.49
N GLU A 54 -1.30 13.84 -13.75
CA GLU A 54 -2.02 14.48 -14.86
C GLU A 54 -1.63 13.85 -16.21
N TYR A 55 -0.33 13.63 -16.45
CA TYR A 55 0.16 12.98 -17.65
C TYR A 55 -0.36 11.55 -17.80
N ASN A 56 -0.29 10.75 -16.72
CA ASN A 56 -0.75 9.37 -16.72
C ASN A 56 -2.26 9.27 -16.95
N LEU A 57 -3.06 10.14 -16.33
CA LEU A 57 -4.52 10.19 -16.54
C LEU A 57 -4.87 10.49 -18.00
N LYS A 58 -4.22 11.50 -18.60
CA LYS A 58 -4.45 11.89 -20.00
C LYS A 58 -4.05 10.80 -21.01
N ASN A 59 -3.00 10.04 -20.71
CA ASN A 59 -2.38 9.12 -21.66
C ASN A 59 -2.54 7.64 -21.28
N LEU A 60 -3.37 7.31 -20.29
CA LEU A 60 -3.44 5.96 -19.70
C LEU A 60 -3.61 4.85 -20.74
N THR A 61 -4.52 5.04 -21.69
CA THR A 61 -4.80 4.07 -22.76
C THR A 61 -3.62 3.87 -23.70
N THR A 62 -2.83 4.92 -23.93
CA THR A 62 -1.62 4.85 -24.77
C THR A 62 -0.47 4.19 -23.99
N ILE A 63 -0.26 4.60 -22.74
CA ILE A 63 0.78 4.08 -21.85
C ILE A 63 0.57 2.58 -21.60
N LEU A 64 -0.67 2.17 -21.34
CA LEU A 64 -1.06 0.79 -21.04
C LEU A 64 -1.88 0.16 -22.19
N SER A 65 -1.41 0.35 -23.42
CA SER A 65 -2.06 -0.15 -24.64
C SER A 65 -2.07 -1.67 -24.76
N ASP A 66 -1.26 -2.36 -23.96
CA ASP A 66 -1.17 -3.81 -23.83
C ASP A 66 -2.22 -4.43 -22.88
N ILE A 67 -3.01 -3.59 -22.21
CA ILE A 67 -4.11 -4.03 -21.35
C ILE A 67 -5.41 -3.62 -22.03
N ASP A 68 -6.19 -4.58 -22.53
CA ASP A 68 -7.45 -4.28 -23.25
C ASP A 68 -8.54 -3.73 -22.31
N ASP A 69 -8.61 -4.30 -21.10
CA ASP A 69 -9.64 -3.98 -20.12
C ASP A 69 -9.42 -2.62 -19.46
N ALA A 70 -10.38 -1.70 -19.69
CA ALA A 70 -10.31 -0.33 -19.17
C ALA A 70 -10.27 -0.28 -17.65
N PHE A 71 -11.00 -1.20 -17.01
CA PHE A 71 -11.06 -1.31 -15.57
C PHE A 71 -9.70 -1.68 -14.97
N GLN A 72 -9.02 -2.68 -15.55
CA GLN A 72 -7.66 -3.05 -15.15
C GLN A 72 -6.67 -1.91 -15.32
N ARG A 73 -6.72 -1.14 -16.42
CA ARG A 73 -5.86 0.05 -16.59
C ARG A 73 -6.04 1.02 -15.41
N CYS A 74 -7.29 1.25 -15.01
CA CYS A 74 -7.61 2.12 -13.88
C CYS A 74 -7.16 1.58 -12.52
N ASN A 75 -7.24 0.26 -12.29
CA ASN A 75 -6.74 -0.33 -11.05
C ASN A 75 -5.23 -0.17 -10.93
N TYR A 76 -4.49 -0.39 -12.01
CA TYR A 76 -3.04 -0.13 -12.02
C TYR A 76 -2.72 1.33 -11.74
N LEU A 77 -3.47 2.28 -12.31
CA LEU A 77 -3.26 3.71 -12.06
C LEU A 77 -3.56 4.10 -10.60
N ASN A 78 -4.67 3.61 -10.04
CA ASN A 78 -5.03 3.87 -8.64
C ASN A 78 -3.97 3.31 -7.66
N LEU A 79 -3.53 2.06 -7.87
CA LEU A 79 -2.47 1.46 -7.05
C LEU A 79 -1.14 2.20 -7.19
N TRP A 80 -0.79 2.61 -8.42
CA TRP A 80 0.39 3.44 -8.69
C TRP A 80 0.31 4.76 -7.91
N PHE A 81 -0.82 5.46 -8.01
CA PHE A 81 -1.03 6.76 -7.37
C PHE A 81 -0.80 6.72 -5.86
N TYR A 82 -1.47 5.80 -5.16
CA TYR A 82 -1.31 5.66 -3.71
C TYR A 82 0.09 5.19 -3.32
N HIS A 83 0.72 4.34 -4.12
CA HIS A 83 2.10 3.93 -3.90
C HIS A 83 3.08 5.10 -4.07
N GLN A 84 2.88 5.98 -5.05
CA GLN A 84 3.73 7.17 -5.22
C GLN A 84 3.56 8.15 -4.05
N ILE A 85 2.34 8.35 -3.54
CA ILE A 85 2.11 9.14 -2.34
C ILE A 85 2.84 8.52 -1.14
N TRP A 86 2.66 7.20 -0.93
CA TRP A 86 3.35 6.47 0.13
C TRP A 86 4.87 6.60 0.02
N LYS A 87 5.43 6.46 -1.19
CA LYS A 87 6.88 6.57 -1.44
C LYS A 87 7.41 7.98 -1.23
N THR A 88 6.72 9.00 -1.72
CA THR A 88 7.17 10.40 -1.74
C THR A 88 7.06 11.05 -0.37
N PHE A 89 5.93 10.85 0.33
CA PHE A 89 5.60 11.59 1.54
C PHE A 89 5.78 10.77 2.82
N ILE A 90 6.95 10.16 2.98
CA ILE A 90 7.28 9.25 4.10
C ILE A 90 6.94 9.87 5.47
N ASN A 91 7.28 11.14 5.66
CA ASN A 91 7.07 11.85 6.92
C ASN A 91 5.60 12.17 7.22
N PHE A 92 4.74 12.14 6.19
CA PHE A 92 3.34 12.52 6.29
C PHE A 92 2.38 11.33 6.24
N ARG A 93 2.85 10.10 6.01
CA ARG A 93 2.00 8.92 5.76
C ARG A 93 0.86 8.72 6.76
N LYS A 94 1.13 8.90 8.05
CA LYS A 94 0.14 8.69 9.14
C LYS A 94 -0.90 9.80 9.21
N GLU A 95 -0.58 10.97 8.68
CA GLU A 95 -1.37 12.20 8.82
C GLU A 95 -1.91 12.69 7.47
N ILE A 96 -1.67 11.90 6.42
CA ILE A 96 -1.89 12.29 5.03
C ILE A 96 -3.35 12.70 4.76
N TYR A 97 -4.30 12.03 5.43
CA TYR A 97 -5.74 12.28 5.29
C TYR A 97 -6.27 13.33 6.28
N THR A 98 -5.58 13.57 7.40
CA THR A 98 -6.15 14.30 8.54
C THR A 98 -5.47 15.61 8.85
N LYS A 99 -4.18 15.76 8.52
CA LYS A 99 -3.40 16.98 8.83
C LYS A 99 -2.67 17.58 7.63
N THR A 100 -2.75 16.95 6.46
CA THR A 100 -2.14 17.49 5.23
C THR A 100 -3.19 17.71 4.15
N SER A 101 -2.91 18.65 3.25
CA SER A 101 -3.70 18.83 2.02
C SER A 101 -3.19 18.01 0.84
N ILE A 102 -2.19 17.13 1.03
CA ILE A 102 -1.54 16.40 -0.07
C ILE A 102 -2.56 15.57 -0.87
N ILE A 103 -3.29 14.69 -0.19
CA ILE A 103 -4.22 13.77 -0.86
C ILE A 103 -5.39 14.54 -1.49
N SER A 104 -5.98 15.49 -0.76
CA SER A 104 -7.12 16.25 -1.28
C SER A 104 -6.75 17.07 -2.53
N LYS A 105 -5.55 17.66 -2.56
CA LYS A 105 -5.06 18.39 -3.75
C LYS A 105 -4.83 17.48 -4.95
N LEU A 106 -4.20 16.32 -4.73
CA LEU A 106 -3.94 15.37 -5.81
C LEU A 106 -5.23 14.73 -6.34
N ILE A 107 -6.23 14.51 -5.49
CA ILE A 107 -7.55 14.03 -5.91
C ILE A 107 -8.31 15.11 -6.68
N TYR A 108 -8.23 16.37 -6.24
CA TYR A 108 -8.84 17.46 -6.98
C TYR A 108 -8.33 17.53 -8.43
N VAL A 109 -7.01 17.34 -8.63
CA VAL A 109 -6.42 17.23 -9.98
C VAL A 109 -6.97 16.03 -10.74
N TRP A 110 -7.13 14.89 -10.06
CA TRP A 110 -7.73 13.70 -10.66
C TRP A 110 -9.14 13.98 -11.17
N ASP A 111 -9.98 14.61 -10.34
CA ASP A 111 -11.37 14.93 -10.65
C ASP A 111 -11.45 15.96 -11.79
N ASP A 112 -10.62 17.00 -11.78
CA ASP A 112 -10.53 17.99 -12.88
C ASP A 112 -10.16 17.34 -14.22
N VAL A 113 -9.27 16.35 -14.22
CA VAL A 113 -8.91 15.59 -15.42
C VAL A 113 -10.04 14.64 -15.84
N TYR A 114 -10.74 14.04 -14.86
CA TYR A 114 -11.88 13.15 -15.11
C TYR A 114 -13.06 13.89 -15.76
N ASP A 115 -13.31 15.13 -15.35
CA ASP A 115 -14.37 15.98 -15.89
C ASP A 115 -14.10 16.49 -17.30
N ASP A 116 -12.85 16.38 -17.78
CA ASP A 116 -12.51 16.66 -19.17
C ASP A 116 -13.09 15.59 -20.10
N SER A 117 -14.22 15.92 -20.72
CA SER A 117 -14.96 15.03 -21.63
C SER A 117 -14.17 14.48 -22.82
N SER A 118 -12.98 15.04 -23.12
CA SER A 118 -12.10 14.56 -24.18
C SER A 118 -11.22 13.37 -23.78
N LEU A 119 -11.23 12.98 -22.49
CA LEU A 119 -10.32 11.99 -21.92
C LEU A 119 -11.04 10.72 -21.48
N VAL A 120 -10.27 9.63 -21.40
CA VAL A 120 -10.77 8.36 -20.89
C VAL A 120 -11.03 8.48 -19.39
N LYS A 121 -12.27 8.16 -19.00
CA LYS A 121 -12.70 8.23 -17.61
C LYS A 121 -12.06 7.13 -16.79
N CYS A 122 -11.39 7.54 -15.72
CA CYS A 122 -10.81 6.65 -14.75
C CYS A 122 -11.19 7.13 -13.36
N GLU A 123 -12.06 6.40 -12.66
CA GLU A 123 -12.52 6.83 -11.35
C GLU A 123 -11.40 6.70 -10.32
N ASN A 124 -11.22 7.75 -9.51
CA ASN A 124 -10.38 7.66 -8.33
C ASN A 124 -11.10 6.81 -7.29
N VAL A 125 -10.46 5.76 -6.80
CA VAL A 125 -11.02 5.01 -5.68
C VAL A 125 -10.54 5.67 -4.40
N TYR A 126 -11.32 6.62 -3.90
CA TYR A 126 -10.98 7.34 -2.68
C TYR A 126 -11.05 6.45 -1.43
N HIS A 127 -10.05 6.62 -0.55
CA HIS A 127 -9.83 5.76 0.61
C HIS A 127 -9.68 6.56 1.91
N ASP A 128 -10.77 7.17 2.39
CA ASP A 128 -10.78 7.95 3.63
C ASP A 128 -10.61 7.13 4.91
N ASN A 129 -10.86 5.81 4.85
CA ASN A 129 -10.92 4.93 6.02
C ASN A 129 -9.78 3.91 6.09
N ILE A 130 -8.77 3.99 5.21
CA ILE A 130 -7.64 3.05 5.16
C ILE A 130 -6.29 3.79 5.12
N SER A 131 -5.31 3.29 5.88
CA SER A 131 -3.96 3.87 5.89
C SER A 131 -3.21 3.60 4.58
N LEU A 132 -2.29 4.51 4.20
CA LEU A 132 -1.42 4.29 3.04
C LEU A 132 -0.58 3.01 3.13
N ASP A 133 -0.27 2.54 4.34
CA ASP A 133 0.47 1.29 4.53
C ASP A 133 -0.35 0.08 4.07
N ILE A 134 -1.65 0.05 4.37
CA ILE A 134 -2.55 -1.02 3.90
C ILE A 134 -2.70 -0.94 2.37
N LEU A 135 -2.79 0.27 1.80
CA LEU A 135 -2.84 0.44 0.34
C LEU A 135 -1.58 -0.08 -0.35
N ASN A 136 -0.43 0.19 0.25
CA ASN A 136 0.83 -0.32 -0.24
C ASN A 136 0.91 -1.87 -0.13
N ASP A 137 0.36 -2.46 0.93
CA ASP A 137 0.25 -3.91 1.06
C ASP A 137 -0.70 -4.51 -0.01
N LEU A 138 -1.84 -3.86 -0.26
CA LEU A 138 -2.80 -4.29 -1.30
C LEU A 138 -2.17 -4.24 -2.69
N LYS A 139 -1.35 -3.23 -2.98
CA LYS A 139 -0.57 -3.19 -4.22
C LYS A 139 0.36 -4.40 -4.32
N SER A 140 1.12 -4.72 -3.27
CA SER A 140 2.01 -5.89 -3.28
C SER A 140 1.26 -7.18 -3.58
N LEU A 141 0.09 -7.35 -2.96
CA LEU A 141 -0.76 -8.51 -3.13
C LEU A 141 -1.37 -8.57 -4.56
N HIS A 142 -1.83 -7.44 -5.09
CA HIS A 142 -2.27 -7.32 -6.48
C HIS A 142 -1.16 -7.73 -7.45
N ASP A 143 0.05 -7.20 -7.25
CA ASP A 143 1.21 -7.50 -8.10
C ASP A 143 1.54 -8.98 -8.05
N TYR A 144 1.46 -9.60 -6.87
CA TYR A 144 1.60 -11.04 -6.70
C TYR A 144 0.59 -11.84 -7.52
N PHE A 145 -0.69 -11.49 -7.46
CA PHE A 145 -1.72 -12.17 -8.27
C PHE A 145 -1.44 -12.06 -9.76
N LYS A 146 -1.03 -10.88 -10.21
CA LYS A 146 -0.70 -10.64 -11.63
C LYS A 146 0.57 -11.35 -12.07
N ASN A 147 1.48 -11.64 -11.14
CA ASN A 147 2.72 -12.34 -11.41
C ASN A 147 2.60 -13.86 -11.22
N TYR A 148 1.56 -14.38 -10.54
CA TYR A 148 1.46 -15.76 -10.07
C TYR A 148 1.88 -16.80 -11.12
N ASP A 149 1.28 -16.74 -12.30
CA ASP A 149 1.52 -17.71 -13.38
C ASP A 149 2.93 -17.60 -13.99
N SER A 150 3.55 -16.42 -13.86
CA SER A 150 4.89 -16.15 -14.37
C SER A 150 6.00 -16.50 -13.37
N ILE A 151 5.68 -16.71 -12.08
CA ILE A 151 6.70 -16.95 -11.05
C ILE A 151 7.43 -18.27 -11.30
N ILE A 152 6.72 -19.40 -11.41
CA ILE A 152 7.36 -20.71 -11.63
C ILE A 152 8.22 -20.75 -12.90
N PRO A 153 7.72 -20.31 -14.08
CA PRO A 153 8.55 -20.23 -15.28
C PRO A 153 9.76 -19.32 -15.15
N SER A 154 9.70 -18.29 -14.30
CA SER A 154 10.80 -17.32 -14.11
C SER A 154 11.86 -17.77 -13.11
N ILE A 155 11.64 -18.89 -12.41
CA ILE A 155 12.65 -19.45 -11.51
C ILE A 155 13.80 -20.02 -12.33
N SER A 156 14.97 -19.42 -12.16
CA SER A 156 16.22 -19.86 -12.76
C SER A 156 16.85 -21.03 -11.98
N SER A 157 17.79 -21.74 -12.61
CA SER A 157 18.71 -22.66 -11.91
C SER A 157 19.67 -21.94 -10.94
N ASP A 158 19.76 -20.61 -11.02
CA ASP A 158 20.47 -19.77 -10.07
C ASP A 158 19.73 -19.74 -8.72
N ASN A 159 20.42 -20.24 -7.69
CA ASN A 159 19.87 -20.43 -6.36
C ASN A 159 19.57 -19.10 -5.64
N GLU A 160 20.32 -18.04 -5.94
CA GLU A 160 20.09 -16.72 -5.34
C GLU A 160 18.75 -16.15 -5.82
N ARG A 161 18.55 -16.12 -7.15
CA ARG A 161 17.26 -15.73 -7.74
C ARG A 161 16.11 -16.60 -7.28
N CYS A 162 16.30 -17.92 -7.18
CA CYS A 162 15.26 -18.81 -6.65
C CYS A 162 14.86 -18.40 -5.23
N LYS A 163 15.84 -18.16 -4.34
CA LYS A 163 15.59 -17.72 -2.97
C LYS A 163 14.84 -16.39 -2.93
N MET A 164 15.18 -15.44 -3.81
CA MET A 164 14.46 -14.16 -3.88
C MET A 164 12.99 -14.35 -4.30
N TYR A 165 12.69 -15.24 -5.24
CA TYR A 165 11.30 -15.59 -5.57
C TYR A 165 10.57 -16.25 -4.40
N TYR A 166 11.25 -17.17 -3.69
CA TYR A 166 10.70 -17.79 -2.49
C TYR A 166 10.34 -16.74 -1.43
N ASP A 167 11.26 -15.82 -1.13
CA ASP A 167 11.04 -14.77 -0.13
C ASP A 167 9.92 -13.81 -0.57
N TYR A 168 9.83 -13.47 -1.87
CA TYR A 168 8.74 -12.67 -2.43
C TYR A 168 7.36 -13.35 -2.26
N VAL A 169 7.26 -14.64 -2.58
CA VAL A 169 6.01 -15.39 -2.40
C VAL A 169 5.67 -15.52 -0.92
N LYS A 170 6.68 -15.71 -0.07
CA LYS A 170 6.49 -15.81 1.39
C LYS A 170 5.97 -14.52 2.00
N GLU A 171 6.50 -13.36 1.60
CA GLU A 171 5.97 -12.06 2.04
C GLU A 171 4.50 -11.89 1.62
N ASN A 172 4.15 -12.30 0.39
CA ASN A 172 2.76 -12.23 -0.08
C ASN A 172 1.83 -13.28 0.55
N GLU A 173 2.34 -14.40 1.06
CA GLU A 173 1.58 -15.32 1.91
C GLU A 173 1.04 -14.63 3.16
N ASP A 174 1.91 -13.91 3.86
CA ASP A 174 1.51 -13.17 5.07
C ASP A 174 0.45 -12.10 4.76
N LEU A 175 0.59 -11.39 3.63
CA LEU A 175 -0.38 -10.40 3.18
C LEU A 175 -1.71 -11.05 2.76
N TYR A 176 -1.66 -12.14 2.00
CA TYR A 176 -2.82 -12.89 1.57
C TYR A 176 -3.65 -13.36 2.76
N GLN A 177 -3.02 -14.02 3.75
CA GLN A 177 -3.72 -14.48 4.95
C GLN A 177 -4.30 -13.32 5.77
N ARG A 178 -3.64 -12.15 5.78
CA ARG A 178 -4.11 -10.98 6.52
C ARG A 178 -5.36 -10.34 5.89
N TYR A 179 -5.44 -10.30 4.56
CA TYR A 179 -6.42 -9.47 3.86
C TYR A 179 -7.49 -10.23 3.06
N LYS A 180 -7.28 -11.52 2.73
CA LYS A 180 -8.19 -12.30 1.86
C LYS A 180 -9.66 -12.27 2.31
N ASP A 181 -9.92 -12.40 3.61
CA ASP A 181 -11.27 -12.49 4.17
C ASP A 181 -11.85 -11.12 4.57
N LYS A 182 -11.04 -10.05 4.57
CA LYS A 182 -11.44 -8.72 5.07
C LYS A 182 -11.62 -7.70 3.95
N LEU A 183 -10.62 -7.63 3.07
CA LEU A 183 -10.56 -6.64 1.99
C LEU A 183 -10.85 -7.29 0.64
N CYS A 184 -10.46 -8.54 0.45
CA CYS A 184 -10.65 -9.25 -0.80
C CYS A 184 -11.94 -10.08 -0.86
N ASP A 185 -12.82 -9.96 0.14
CA ASP A 185 -14.17 -10.55 0.08
C ASP A 185 -14.96 -9.87 -1.04
N SER A 186 -15.60 -10.67 -1.90
CA SER A 186 -16.57 -10.24 -2.92
C SER A 186 -17.65 -9.26 -2.43
N LYS A 187 -18.00 -9.30 -1.14
CA LYS A 187 -18.94 -8.35 -0.53
C LYS A 187 -18.34 -6.96 -0.39
N ASN A 188 -17.02 -6.85 -0.30
CA ASN A 188 -16.30 -5.61 -0.19
C ASN A 188 -15.95 -5.07 -1.58
N LYS A 189 -16.98 -4.59 -2.31
CA LYS A 189 -16.85 -4.12 -3.70
C LYS A 189 -15.78 -3.03 -3.88
N LYS A 190 -15.50 -2.21 -2.86
CA LYS A 190 -14.47 -1.16 -2.94
C LYS A 190 -13.05 -1.72 -3.16
N TRP A 191 -12.79 -2.92 -2.66
CA TRP A 191 -11.44 -3.51 -2.57
C TRP A 191 -11.31 -4.84 -3.30
N GLY A 192 -12.43 -5.54 -3.50
CA GLY A 192 -12.48 -6.79 -4.24
C GLY A 192 -11.87 -6.66 -5.63
N ASP A 193 -11.96 -5.49 -6.24
CA ASP A 193 -11.43 -5.19 -7.58
C ASP A 193 -9.89 -5.13 -7.65
N TYR A 194 -9.23 -4.86 -6.53
CA TYR A 194 -7.78 -4.84 -6.40
C TYR A 194 -7.20 -6.18 -5.96
N CYS A 195 -8.06 -7.11 -5.57
CA CYS A 195 -7.67 -8.41 -5.08
C CYS A 195 -8.10 -9.53 -6.01
N ASN A 196 -7.51 -10.70 -5.80
CA ASN A 196 -8.04 -11.97 -6.25
C ASN A 196 -8.18 -12.90 -5.06
N SER A 197 -9.40 -13.18 -4.62
CA SER A 197 -9.68 -14.11 -3.51
C SER A 197 -9.86 -15.55 -3.98
N HIS A 198 -9.61 -15.85 -5.25
CA HIS A 198 -9.71 -17.20 -5.77
C HIS A 198 -8.61 -18.06 -5.15
N THR A 199 -8.97 -19.22 -4.60
CA THR A 199 -8.04 -20.13 -3.90
C THR A 199 -6.88 -20.61 -4.77
N GLN A 200 -7.00 -20.50 -6.09
CA GLN A 200 -5.91 -20.81 -7.03
C GLN A 200 -4.68 -19.92 -6.84
N TYR A 201 -4.86 -18.72 -6.27
CA TYR A 201 -3.77 -17.80 -5.95
C TYR A 201 -3.26 -17.95 -4.52
N ASP A 202 -3.64 -19.03 -3.81
CA ASP A 202 -3.09 -19.29 -2.49
C ASP A 202 -1.56 -19.50 -2.58
N PRO A 203 -0.75 -18.68 -1.87
CA PRO A 203 0.70 -18.77 -1.92
C PRO A 203 1.26 -20.09 -1.39
N THR A 204 0.52 -20.82 -0.54
CA THR A 204 0.99 -22.10 0.02
C THR A 204 1.27 -23.14 -1.07
N GLU A 205 0.42 -23.22 -2.10
CA GLU A 205 0.63 -24.14 -3.22
C GLU A 205 1.88 -23.74 -4.01
N LEU A 206 2.05 -22.44 -4.28
CA LEU A 206 3.19 -21.92 -5.03
C LEU A 206 4.50 -22.15 -4.28
N LEU A 207 4.55 -21.88 -2.97
CA LEU A 207 5.71 -22.12 -2.12
C LEU A 207 6.16 -23.59 -2.16
N SER A 208 5.22 -24.54 -2.18
CA SER A 208 5.54 -25.97 -2.26
C SER A 208 6.19 -26.38 -3.59
N LYS A 209 5.94 -25.62 -4.67
CA LYS A 209 6.49 -25.85 -6.00
C LYS A 209 7.88 -25.22 -6.18
N ILE A 210 8.21 -24.18 -5.41
CA ILE A 210 9.52 -23.52 -5.46
C ILE A 210 10.57 -24.44 -4.82
N LYS A 211 11.48 -24.98 -5.63
CA LYS A 211 12.58 -25.85 -5.17
C LYS A 211 13.93 -25.20 -5.50
N CYS A 212 14.53 -24.54 -4.52
CA CYS A 212 15.87 -23.98 -4.64
C CYS A 212 16.93 -25.04 -4.29
N ASN A 213 17.98 -25.16 -5.08
CA ASN A 213 19.03 -26.15 -4.85
C ASN A 213 19.85 -25.82 -3.59
N GLU A 214 19.75 -26.65 -2.55
CA GLU A 214 20.46 -26.45 -1.26
C GLU A 214 22.00 -26.49 -1.34
N LYS A 215 22.59 -26.83 -2.49
CA LYS A 215 24.05 -26.81 -2.67
C LYS A 215 24.52 -25.37 -2.86
N ILE A 216 24.66 -24.64 -1.75
CA ILE A 216 25.64 -23.56 -1.47
C ILE A 216 25.42 -22.99 -0.05
N SER A 217 24.46 -23.47 0.75
CA SER A 217 24.37 -23.07 2.18
C SER A 217 25.59 -23.50 3.03
N ARG A 218 26.50 -24.32 2.50
CA ARG A 218 27.75 -24.76 3.19
C ARG A 218 29.00 -23.96 2.85
N SER A 219 28.99 -23.05 1.87
CA SER A 219 30.23 -22.32 1.51
C SER A 219 30.45 -21.03 2.30
N MET A 220 29.49 -20.61 3.14
CA MET A 220 29.67 -19.47 4.05
C MET A 220 30.00 -19.87 5.50
N GLU A 221 29.87 -21.15 5.85
CA GLU A 221 30.25 -21.66 7.19
C GLU A 221 31.65 -22.31 7.24
N LYS A 222 32.31 -22.52 6.09
CA LYS A 222 33.58 -23.26 6.02
C LYS A 222 34.82 -22.37 5.80
N SER A 223 34.76 -21.09 6.15
CA SER A 223 35.92 -20.18 6.12
C SER A 223 36.47 -19.81 7.51
N GLU A 224 36.15 -20.59 8.54
CA GLU A 224 36.87 -20.58 9.83
C GLU A 224 37.15 -22.01 10.29
N SER A 225 38.14 -22.66 9.66
CA SER A 225 39.00 -23.66 10.31
C SER A 225 40.09 -24.14 9.34
N VAL A 226 41.23 -23.45 9.30
CA VAL A 226 42.51 -24.10 8.99
C VAL A 226 43.55 -23.54 9.95
N SER A 227 44.01 -24.41 10.85
CA SER A 227 45.17 -24.18 11.71
C SER A 227 46.38 -24.93 11.16
N ALA A 228 47.54 -24.35 11.43
CA ALA A 228 48.91 -24.88 11.46
C ALA A 228 49.71 -25.00 10.14
N HIS A 229 50.72 -24.14 9.99
CA HIS A 229 52.12 -24.46 10.35
C HIS A 229 53.05 -23.25 10.12
N VAL A 230 53.84 -22.82 11.12
CA VAL A 230 55.30 -22.51 11.05
C VAL A 230 55.86 -22.50 12.49
N GLU A 231 57.03 -23.12 12.69
CA GLU A 231 57.82 -23.28 13.94
C GLU A 231 58.64 -22.00 14.35
N PRO A 232 59.33 -21.98 15.51
CA PRO A 232 59.47 -20.78 16.36
C PRO A 232 60.84 -20.10 16.34
N GLU A 233 60.89 -18.82 16.72
CA GLU A 233 62.06 -18.22 17.37
C GLU A 233 61.69 -17.27 18.53
N VAL A 234 62.23 -17.64 19.70
CA VAL A 234 62.68 -16.90 20.90
C VAL A 234 62.38 -15.39 21.03
N GLY A 235 61.84 -15.01 22.21
CA GLY A 235 62.28 -13.80 22.92
C GLY A 235 61.22 -12.92 23.60
N ALA A 236 61.27 -12.90 24.94
CA ALA A 236 60.86 -11.83 25.87
C ALA A 236 59.35 -11.56 26.16
N SER A 237 58.97 -11.83 27.41
CA SER A 237 57.88 -11.19 28.20
C SER A 237 58.19 -9.69 28.41
N PRO A 238 57.25 -8.76 28.76
CA PRO A 238 56.24 -8.98 29.80
C PRO A 238 54.85 -8.27 29.67
N THR A 239 53.99 -8.64 30.62
CA THR A 239 52.92 -7.85 31.26
C THR A 239 51.48 -8.01 30.74
N ILE A 240 50.71 -8.86 31.41
CA ILE A 240 49.24 -8.92 31.35
C ILE A 240 48.68 -7.96 32.40
N SER A 241 48.02 -6.89 31.98
CA SER A 241 47.13 -6.10 32.83
C SER A 241 45.70 -6.62 32.68
N SER A 242 45.18 -7.28 33.72
CA SER A 242 43.80 -7.75 33.79
C SER A 242 42.86 -6.61 34.19
N ASN A 243 42.02 -6.16 33.27
CA ASN A 243 40.83 -5.34 33.57
C ASN A 243 39.66 -5.79 32.66
N ILE A 244 39.06 -6.93 32.96
CA ILE A 244 37.74 -7.34 32.43
C ILE A 244 36.89 -7.85 33.59
N VAL A 245 36.51 -6.98 34.53
CA VAL A 245 35.36 -7.22 35.40
C VAL A 245 34.74 -5.87 35.77
N SER A 246 33.91 -5.30 34.91
CA SER A 246 33.04 -4.15 35.28
C SER A 246 31.77 -4.01 34.44
N SER A 247 31.56 -4.80 33.38
CA SER A 247 30.38 -4.66 32.50
C SER A 247 29.25 -5.66 32.78
N VAL A 248 29.51 -6.77 33.49
CA VAL A 248 28.52 -7.85 33.67
C VAL A 248 27.51 -7.55 34.79
N THR A 249 27.90 -6.76 35.81
CA THR A 249 27.02 -6.47 36.95
C THR A 249 25.96 -5.42 36.64
N ALA A 250 26.20 -4.49 35.70
CA ALA A 250 25.24 -3.43 35.33
C ALA A 250 24.17 -3.89 34.33
N VAL A 251 24.48 -4.85 33.45
CA VAL A 251 23.52 -5.36 32.45
C VAL A 251 22.51 -6.33 33.08
N SER A 252 22.92 -7.07 34.13
CA SER A 252 22.02 -8.02 34.80
C SER A 252 20.96 -7.35 35.68
N THR A 253 21.25 -6.20 36.29
CA THR A 253 20.32 -5.51 37.20
C THR A 253 19.29 -4.65 36.46
N MET A 254 19.60 -4.18 35.25
CA MET A 254 18.64 -3.39 34.46
C MET A 254 17.49 -4.26 33.93
N SER A 255 17.78 -5.48 33.50
CA SER A 255 16.77 -6.38 32.90
C SER A 255 15.73 -6.87 33.91
N THR A 256 16.11 -7.04 35.18
CA THR A 256 15.19 -7.50 36.23
C THR A 256 14.19 -6.41 36.65
N VAL A 257 14.60 -5.14 36.66
CA VAL A 257 13.72 -4.01 36.99
C VAL A 257 12.62 -3.83 35.94
N PHE A 258 12.93 -3.96 34.65
CA PHE A 258 11.91 -3.85 33.59
C PHE A 258 10.85 -4.95 33.66
N LEU A 259 11.25 -6.19 34.00
CA LEU A 259 10.29 -7.29 34.18
C LEU A 259 9.39 -7.04 35.39
N ILE A 260 9.93 -6.58 36.51
CA ILE A 260 9.14 -6.24 37.71
C ILE A 260 8.15 -5.11 37.40
N LEU A 261 8.56 -4.06 36.68
CA LEU A 261 7.67 -2.97 36.27
C LEU A 261 6.56 -3.45 35.32
N TYR A 262 6.88 -4.36 34.38
CA TYR A 262 5.89 -4.96 33.50
C TYR A 262 4.87 -5.82 34.26
N PHE A 263 5.33 -6.61 35.25
CA PHE A 263 4.44 -7.38 36.12
C PHE A 263 3.59 -6.45 37.00
N LEU A 264 4.16 -5.42 37.61
CA LEU A 264 3.38 -4.43 38.36
C LEU A 264 2.36 -3.73 37.46
N TYR A 265 2.73 -3.31 36.26
CA TYR A 265 1.78 -2.73 35.30
C TYR A 265 0.65 -3.69 34.93
N LYS A 266 0.96 -4.97 34.70
CA LYS A 266 -0.04 -5.99 34.33
C LYS A 266 -0.96 -6.41 35.49
N PHE A 267 -0.48 -6.32 36.73
CA PHE A 267 -1.20 -6.80 37.92
C PHE A 267 -1.70 -5.69 38.86
N THR A 268 -1.46 -4.41 38.55
CA THR A 268 -2.07 -3.29 39.29
C THR A 268 -3.46 -2.99 38.70
N PRO A 269 -4.55 -3.03 39.47
CA PRO A 269 -5.89 -2.80 38.96
C PRO A 269 -6.16 -1.28 38.87
N PHE A 270 -5.46 -0.58 37.98
CA PHE A 270 -5.76 0.82 37.64
C PHE A 270 -6.51 0.96 36.30
N GLY A 271 -7.26 -0.08 35.93
CA GLY A 271 -8.14 -0.09 34.76
C GLY A 271 -9.53 0.53 34.96
N SER A 272 -9.71 1.56 35.81
CA SER A 272 -11.02 2.25 35.91
C SER A 272 -11.02 3.76 36.19
N SER A 273 -9.87 4.43 36.38
CA SER A 273 -9.86 5.86 36.83
C SER A 273 -9.48 6.90 35.76
N LEU A 274 -9.12 6.50 34.54
CA LEU A 274 -8.78 7.46 33.46
C LEU A 274 -9.95 7.86 32.56
N ASN A 275 -11.16 7.33 32.80
CA ASN A 275 -12.38 7.72 32.08
C ASN A 275 -13.15 8.88 32.72
N ARG A 276 -12.57 9.60 33.70
CA ARG A 276 -13.25 10.72 34.39
C ARG A 276 -12.82 12.12 33.94
N LEU A 277 -12.13 12.24 32.80
CA LEU A 277 -11.69 13.52 32.23
C LEU A 277 -12.14 13.77 30.78
N ILE A 278 -13.07 12.97 30.26
CA ILE A 278 -13.71 13.24 28.96
C ILE A 278 -15.20 13.54 29.21
N PRO A 279 -15.68 14.79 29.02
CA PRO A 279 -17.11 15.06 29.05
C PRO A 279 -17.80 14.31 27.90
N LYS A 280 -18.72 13.41 28.25
CA LYS A 280 -19.58 12.68 27.32
C LYS A 280 -20.59 13.66 26.69
N GLY A 281 -20.39 14.00 25.42
CA GLY A 281 -21.45 14.52 24.56
C GLY A 281 -22.41 13.38 24.18
N ILE A 282 -23.71 13.62 24.36
CA ILE A 282 -24.80 12.69 24.11
C ILE A 282 -24.94 12.45 22.60
N ILE A 283 -24.85 11.20 22.15
CA ILE A 283 -25.33 10.79 20.83
C ILE A 283 -26.52 9.85 21.06
N THR A 284 -27.70 10.34 20.72
CA THR A 284 -28.95 9.58 20.59
C THR A 284 -28.77 8.51 19.52
N LYS A 285 -29.03 7.26 19.90
CA LYS A 285 -29.00 6.10 19.03
C LYS A 285 -30.40 5.92 18.45
N GLU A 286 -30.64 6.39 17.23
CA GLU A 286 -31.77 5.92 16.43
C GLU A 286 -31.27 4.82 15.49
N THR A 287 -31.72 3.61 15.78
CA THR A 287 -31.71 2.45 14.88
C THR A 287 -32.81 2.65 13.85
N ILE A 288 -32.44 2.71 12.56
CA ILE A 288 -33.36 2.44 11.45
C ILE A 288 -32.63 1.49 10.49
N ASP A 289 -32.99 0.21 10.56
CA ASP A 289 -32.95 -0.70 9.41
C ASP A 289 -34.10 -0.30 8.48
N GLU A 290 -33.82 -0.12 7.18
CA GLU A 290 -34.63 -0.58 6.03
C GLU A 290 -34.16 0.09 4.73
N GLU A 291 -33.53 -0.72 3.87
CA GLU A 291 -33.87 -0.92 2.46
C GLU A 291 -34.58 0.23 1.70
N ALA A 292 -33.88 0.88 0.75
CA ALA A 292 -34.37 1.23 -0.59
C ALA A 292 -33.36 2.11 -1.35
N GLY A 293 -33.22 1.89 -2.67
CA GLY A 293 -32.68 2.92 -3.56
C GLY A 293 -31.85 2.48 -4.76
N TYR A 294 -32.22 1.41 -5.45
CA TYR A 294 -31.80 1.20 -6.84
C TYR A 294 -32.74 1.93 -7.80
N THR A 295 -32.14 2.60 -8.79
CA THR A 295 -32.66 2.90 -10.14
C THR A 295 -33.55 4.13 -10.34
N PHE A 296 -33.02 5.16 -11.03
CA PHE A 296 -33.68 5.70 -12.24
C PHE A 296 -32.75 6.59 -13.10
N MET A 297 -32.44 6.14 -14.31
CA MET A 297 -32.22 6.98 -15.50
C MET A 297 -32.67 6.13 -16.68
N HIS A 298 -33.96 6.23 -17.01
CA HIS A 298 -34.51 5.68 -18.24
C HIS A 298 -34.86 6.83 -19.20
N ASN A 299 -34.42 6.60 -20.44
CA ASN A 299 -34.58 7.41 -21.64
C ASN A 299 -35.98 8.01 -21.83
N SER A 300 -36.02 9.24 -22.35
CA SER A 300 -37.24 9.89 -22.83
C SER A 300 -37.61 9.43 -24.23
N GLU A 301 -38.76 8.77 -24.36
CA GLU A 301 -39.60 8.82 -25.56
C GLU A 301 -41.01 9.18 -25.09
N ASN A 302 -41.42 10.44 -25.30
CA ASN A 302 -42.81 10.85 -25.11
C ASN A 302 -43.51 10.88 -26.47
N LYS A 303 -44.48 9.98 -26.63
CA LYS A 303 -45.63 10.16 -27.52
C LYS A 303 -46.60 11.15 -26.89
N ASP A 304 -47.12 12.05 -27.72
CA ASP A 304 -48.16 13.02 -27.41
C ASP A 304 -49.41 12.37 -26.79
N LEU A 305 -49.89 12.93 -25.68
CA LEU A 305 -51.32 13.01 -25.34
C LEU A 305 -51.59 14.27 -24.49
N ASN A 306 -52.43 15.16 -25.03
CA ASN A 306 -53.05 16.31 -24.37
C ASN A 306 -53.87 15.90 -23.14
N PHE A 307 -53.88 16.72 -22.08
CA PHE A 307 -55.09 16.97 -21.27
C PHE A 307 -55.02 18.30 -20.48
N ASP A 308 -55.98 19.16 -20.81
CA ASP A 308 -56.63 20.29 -20.12
C ASP A 308 -55.94 21.15 -19.04
N ASP A 309 -55.95 22.46 -19.34
CA ASP A 309 -55.79 23.60 -18.45
C ASP A 309 -56.83 23.59 -17.31
N ASN A 310 -56.36 23.46 -16.07
CA ASN A 310 -57.06 24.03 -14.92
C ASN A 310 -56.08 24.62 -13.91
N LYS A 311 -56.20 25.94 -13.74
CA LYS A 311 -55.36 26.81 -12.93
C LYS A 311 -55.73 26.69 -11.44
N TYR A 312 -54.86 26.08 -10.64
CA TYR A 312 -54.99 26.09 -9.18
C TYR A 312 -54.07 27.17 -8.57
N ASN A 313 -54.66 28.17 -7.93
CA ASN A 313 -53.95 29.23 -7.22
C ASN A 313 -53.51 28.73 -5.83
N ILE A 314 -52.22 28.86 -5.54
CA ILE A 314 -51.60 28.58 -4.24
C ILE A 314 -51.74 29.83 -3.35
N ALA A 315 -52.16 29.65 -2.10
CA ALA A 315 -52.05 30.68 -1.06
C ALA A 315 -51.13 30.18 0.06
N TYR A 316 -50.06 30.94 0.32
CA TYR A 316 -49.19 30.76 1.48
C TYR A 316 -49.80 31.45 2.70
N ASN A 317 -49.75 30.81 3.86
CA ASN A 317 -49.87 31.47 5.16
C ASN A 317 -48.62 31.13 5.99
N SER A 318 -47.86 32.15 6.37
CA SER A 318 -46.80 32.08 7.38
C SER A 318 -47.39 32.40 8.75
N LEU A 319 -46.90 31.70 9.78
CA LEU A 319 -46.83 32.18 11.16
C LEU A 319 -45.39 32.02 11.64
#